data_AF-A0A1G6RFJ4-F1
#
_entry.id   AF-A0A1G6RFJ4-F1
#
_cell.length_a   1.000
_cell.length_b   1.000
_cell.length_c   1.000
_cell.angle_alpha   90.00
_cell.angle_beta   90.00
_cell.angle_gamma   90.00
#
_symmetry.space_group_name_H-M   'P 1'
#
loop_
_entity.id
_entity.type
_entity.pdbx_description
1 polymer ?
#
loop_
_entity_poly.entity_id
_entity_poly.type
_entity_poly.pdbx_seq_one_letter_code
_entity_poly.pdbx_strand_id
1 'polypeptide(L)' 'MHKHANGQPGNWKVYRKYHEKFRRHDGWYCFVVYRPHGRSGLTILQNKMVRSSDLPLLRWHGGGDHRGTEQAKISISAIF' A
#
# COMPACT_ATOMS: atom_id res chain seq x y z
N MET A 1 -4.78 -15.57 -4.86
CA MET A 1 -4.80 -14.28 -4.13
C MET A 1 -4.52 -14.54 -2.65
N HIS A 2 -3.45 -13.99 -2.08
CA HIS A 2 -3.13 -14.19 -0.66
C HIS A 2 -4.12 -13.41 0.22
N LYS A 3 -4.80 -14.13 1.11
CA LYS A 3 -5.80 -13.58 2.02
C LYS A 3 -5.18 -13.35 3.39
N HIS A 4 -5.63 -12.33 4.10
CA HIS A 4 -5.40 -12.17 5.53
C HIS A 4 -5.93 -13.40 6.28
N ALA A 5 -5.49 -13.59 7.53
CA ALA A 5 -5.97 -14.68 8.39
C ALA A 5 -7.51 -14.73 8.53
N ASN A 6 -8.19 -13.61 8.32
CA ASN A 6 -9.66 -13.48 8.32
C ASN A 6 -10.31 -13.65 6.93
N GLY A 7 -9.58 -14.12 5.92
CA GLY A 7 -10.09 -14.39 4.58
C GLY A 7 -10.22 -13.16 3.65
N GLN A 8 -10.02 -11.94 4.17
CA GLN A 8 -10.08 -10.71 3.37
C GLN A 8 -8.82 -10.54 2.50
N PRO A 9 -8.91 -9.95 1.30
CA PRO A 9 -7.74 -9.53 0.55
C PRO A 9 -6.94 -8.46 1.32
N GLY A 10 -5.62 -8.52 1.22
CA GLY A 10 -4.79 -7.42 1.69
C GLY A 10 -4.96 -6.16 0.86
N ASN A 11 -4.71 -5.02 1.50
CA ASN A 11 -4.65 -3.72 0.86
C ASN A 11 -3.50 -2.89 1.45
N TRP A 12 -2.97 -1.97 0.64
CA TRP A 12 -2.08 -0.93 1.13
C TRP A 12 -2.86 0.34 1.43
N LYS A 13 -2.53 1.00 2.54
CA LYS A 13 -3.02 2.33 2.86
C LYS A 13 -2.00 3.36 2.40
N VAL A 14 -2.46 4.30 1.59
CA VAL A 14 -1.68 5.47 1.17
C VAL A 14 -2.31 6.70 1.81
N TYR A 15 -1.49 7.58 2.36
CA TYR A 15 -1.94 8.78 3.05
C TYR A 15 -1.67 10.01 2.19
N ARG A 16 -2.68 10.87 2.03
CA ARG A 16 -2.69 11.97 1.06
C ARG A 16 -1.49 12.89 1.21
N LYS A 17 -1.25 13.41 2.42
CA LYS A 17 -0.13 14.33 2.72
C LYS A 17 1.24 13.77 2.28
N TYR A 18 1.47 12.48 2.51
CA TYR A 18 2.74 11.83 2.17
C TYR A 18 2.82 11.49 0.68
N HIS A 19 1.71 11.05 0.09
CA HIS A 19 1.63 10.79 -1.34
C HIS A 19 1.89 12.05 -2.15
N GLU A 20 1.29 13.19 -1.77
CA GLU A 20 1.52 14.48 -2.42
C GLU A 20 2.99 14.91 -2.33
N LYS A 21 3.66 14.67 -1.18
CA LYS A 21 5.11 14.87 -1.06
C LYS A 21 5.87 13.99 -2.04
N PHE A 22 5.54 12.70 -2.13
CA PHE A 22 6.18 11.77 -3.08
C PHE A 22 5.95 12.18 -4.55
N ARG A 23 4.73 12.59 -4.91
CA ARG A 23 4.40 13.06 -6.26
C ARG A 23 5.24 14.27 -6.68
N ARG A 24 5.46 15.23 -5.77
CA ARG A 24 6.28 16.43 -6.02
C ARG A 24 7.77 16.15 -6.24
N HIS A 25 8.24 14.97 -5.86
CA HIS A 25 9.64 14.57 -5.97
C HIS A 25 9.84 13.36 -6.89
N ASP A 26 8.88 13.08 -7.78
CA ASP A 26 8.92 11.92 -8.68
C ASP A 26 9.24 10.60 -7.96
N GLY A 27 8.70 10.47 -6.74
CA GLY A 27 8.99 9.38 -5.82
C GLY A 27 8.44 8.04 -6.30
N TRP A 28 8.96 6.96 -5.73
CA TRP A 28 8.65 5.59 -6.10
C TRP A 28 8.15 4.79 -4.90
N TYR A 29 7.08 4.03 -5.10
CA TYR A 29 6.61 3.03 -4.15
C TYR A 29 7.25 1.68 -4.46
N CYS A 30 7.69 0.97 -3.41
CA CYS A 30 7.96 -0.45 -3.48
C CYS A 30 6.83 -1.20 -2.74
N PHE A 31 5.97 -1.86 -3.49
CA PHE A 31 4.90 -2.71 -2.94
C PHE A 31 5.45 -4.11 -2.71
N VAL A 32 5.29 -4.62 -1.50
CA VAL A 32 5.74 -5.96 -1.11
C VAL A 32 4.58 -6.74 -0.52
N VAL A 33 4.32 -7.91 -1.08
CA VAL A 33 3.46 -8.94 -0.49
C VAL A 33 4.38 -9.95 0.19
N TYR A 34 4.20 -10.17 1.49
CA TYR A 34 5.04 -11.06 2.26
C TYR A 34 4.21 -11.99 3.16
N ARG A 35 4.82 -13.12 3.51
CA ARG A 35 4.30 -14.06 4.51
C ARG A 35 5.28 -14.13 5.69
N PRO A 36 4.88 -13.68 6.89
CA PRO A 36 5.67 -13.88 8.11
C PRO A 36 5.89 -15.38 8.39
N HIS A 37 7.04 -15.74 8.94
CA HIS A 37 7.30 -17.10 9.44
C HIS A 37 8.37 -17.10 10.55
N GLY A 38 8.30 -18.08 11.45
CA GLY A 38 9.17 -18.12 12.63
C GLY A 38 8.97 -16.91 13.54
N ARG A 39 9.99 -16.54 14.32
CA ARG A 39 9.92 -15.42 15.28
C ARG A 39 10.07 -14.04 14.62
N SER A 40 10.89 -13.94 13.57
CA SER A 40 11.24 -12.66 12.91
C SER A 40 11.44 -12.77 11.40
N GLY A 41 11.16 -13.95 10.81
CA GLY A 41 11.33 -14.17 9.38
C GLY A 41 10.14 -13.67 8.56
N LEU A 42 10.42 -13.31 7.31
CA LEU A 42 9.39 -13.09 6.30
C LEU A 42 9.86 -13.65 4.96
N THR A 43 8.94 -14.27 4.23
CA THR A 43 9.16 -14.65 2.83
C THR A 43 8.50 -13.60 1.95
N ILE A 44 9.25 -12.99 1.04
CA ILE A 44 8.68 -12.13 0.00
C ILE A 44 8.00 -13.04 -1.03
N LEU A 45 6.72 -12.80 -1.27
CA LEU A 45 5.92 -13.55 -2.24
C LEU A 45 5.91 -12.85 -3.60
N GLN A 46 5.74 -11.53 -3.59
CA GLN A 46 5.78 -10.66 -4.78
C GLN A 46 6.27 -9.26 -4.38
N ASN A 47 6.96 -8.58 -5.29
CA ASN A 47 7.28 -7.16 -5.14
C ASN A 47 7.19 -6.42 -6.48
N LYS A 48 6.92 -5.11 -6.43
CA LYS A 48 6.87 -4.24 -7.62
C LYS A 48 7.18 -2.80 -7.25
N MET A 49 8.03 -2.18 -8.05
CA MET A 49 8.31 -0.75 -8.01
C MET A 49 7.32 -0.01 -8.92
N VAL A 50 6.69 1.05 -8.40
CA VAL A 50 5.70 1.86 -9.16
C VAL A 50 6.00 3.33 -8.90
N ARG A 51 6.07 4.14 -9.97
CA ARG A 51 6.19 5.60 -9.82
C ARG A 51 4.96 6.13 -9.12
N SER A 52 5.14 7.18 -8.33
CA SER A 52 4.02 7.84 -7.65
C SER A 52 2.96 8.33 -8.64
N SER A 53 3.35 8.71 -9.87
CA SER A 53 2.44 9.09 -10.98
C SER A 53 1.59 7.95 -11.52
N ASP A 54 2.04 6.71 -11.37
CA ASP A 54 1.48 5.55 -12.06
C ASP A 54 0.64 4.69 -11.11
N LEU A 55 0.36 5.21 -9.91
CA LEU A 55 -0.56 4.55 -8.99
C LEU A 55 -1.98 4.55 -9.58
N PRO A 56 -2.77 3.50 -9.29
CA PRO A 56 -4.20 3.48 -9.59
C PRO A 56 -4.91 4.71 -9.01
N LEU A 57 -6.07 5.07 -9.59
CA LEU A 57 -6.87 6.19 -9.12
C LEU A 57 -7.14 6.10 -7.62
N LEU A 58 -6.60 7.05 -6.85
CA LEU A 58 -6.73 7.10 -5.40
C LEU A 58 -8.02 7.82 -5.00
N ARG A 59 -8.91 7.10 -4.31
CA ARG A 59 -10.11 7.68 -3.71
C ARG A 59 -9.88 7.98 -2.23
N TRP A 60 -9.65 9.24 -1.93
CA TRP A 60 -9.41 9.74 -0.58
C TRP A 60 -10.67 9.65 0.27
N HIS A 61 -10.50 9.24 1.51
CA HIS A 61 -11.54 9.21 2.53
C HIS A 61 -10.93 9.50 3.90
N GLY A 62 -11.76 9.88 4.86
CA GLY A 62 -11.33 10.17 6.23
C GLY A 62 -10.44 9.07 6.81
N GLY A 63 -9.28 9.45 7.32
CA GLY A 63 -8.31 8.55 7.95
C GLY A 63 -8.72 8.03 9.35
N GLY A 64 -9.81 8.57 9.90
CA GLY A 64 -10.04 8.64 11.35
C GLY A 64 -9.10 9.64 12.01
N ASP A 65 -8.98 9.62 13.35
CA ASP A 65 -8.01 10.44 14.10
C ASP A 65 -6.54 10.04 13.86
N HIS A 66 -6.30 9.02 13.03
CA HIS A 66 -4.95 8.57 12.69
C HIS A 66 -4.30 9.48 11.65
N ARG A 67 -3.16 10.09 12.04
CA ARG A 67 -2.23 10.88 11.21
C ARG A 67 -2.74 12.20 10.64
N GLY A 68 -3.98 12.62 10.96
CA GLY A 68 -4.52 13.93 10.58
C GLY A 68 -4.53 14.18 9.06
N THR A 69 -4.72 13.13 8.26
CA THR A 69 -4.74 13.22 6.79
C THR A 69 -5.64 12.14 6.22
N GLU A 70 -6.21 12.40 5.04
CA GLU A 70 -7.01 11.42 4.31
C GLU A 70 -6.18 10.21 3.88
N GLN A 71 -6.85 9.08 3.73
CA GLN A 71 -6.24 7.84 3.26
C GLN A 71 -6.97 7.33 2.01
N ALA A 72 -6.26 6.56 1.19
CA ALA A 72 -6.79 5.74 0.11
C ALA A 72 -6.33 4.30 0.32
N LYS A 73 -7.13 3.34 -0.13
CA LYS A 73 -6.77 1.91 -0.12
C LYS A 73 -6.48 1.46 -1.54
N ILE A 74 -5.40 0.71 -1.71
CA ILE A 74 -5.02 0.07 -2.98
C ILE A 74 -5.08 -1.44 -2.77
N SER A 75 -5.84 -2.15 -3.60
CA SER A 75 -5.89 -3.61 -3.57
C SER A 75 -4.60 -4.21 -4.14
N ILE A 76 -4.24 -5.42 -3.71
CA ILE A 76 -3.09 -6.15 -4.27
C ILE A 76 -3.21 -6.29 -5.80
N SER A 77 -4.40 -6.62 -6.28
CA SER A 77 -4.73 -6.79 -7.71
C SER A 77 -4.66 -5.52 -8.56
N ALA A 78 -4.61 -4.33 -7.93
CA ALA A 78 -4.46 -3.08 -8.68
C ALA A 78 -2.98 -2.77 -8.99
N ILE A 79 -2.05 -3.51 -8.38
CA ILE A 79 -0.60 -3.37 -8.59
C ILE A 79 -0.05 -4.55 -9.40
N PHE A 80 -0.53 -5.76 -9.12
CA PHE A 80 -0.14 -7.02 -9.77
C PHE A 80 -1.31 -7.62 -10.53
#